data_AF-A0A023G9A0-F1
#
_entry.id   AF-A0A023G9A0-F1
#
_cell.length_a   1.000
_cell.length_b   1.000
_cell.length_c   1.000
_cell.angle_alpha   90.00
_cell.angle_beta   90.00
_cell.angle_gamma   90.00
#
_symmetry.space_group_name_H-M   'P 1'
#
loop_
_entity.id
_entity.type
_entity.pdbx_description
1 polymer ?
#
loop_
_entity_poly.entity_id
_entity_poly.type
_entity_poly.pdbx_seq_one_letter_code
_entity_poly.pdbx_strand_id
1 'polypeptide(L)' 'MNTMHLLLLLGLVVFATANVWGPEYHEHGHCLDTCRPDACPSGCRGGCLCYRRFDYPNHGYCLSPSRAIPDHFRNLGKY' A
#
# COMPACT_ATOMS: atom_id res chain seq x y z
N MET A 1 2.53 21.18 29.75
CA MET A 1 2.16 19.96 29.02
C MET A 1 2.95 18.80 29.61
N ASN A 2 2.32 17.90 30.36
CA ASN A 2 3.02 16.78 31.01
C ASN A 2 3.48 15.75 29.97
N THR A 3 4.67 15.18 30.18
CA THR A 3 5.28 14.10 29.36
C THR A 3 4.36 12.91 29.11
N MET A 4 3.44 12.61 30.05
CA MET A 4 2.38 11.61 29.86
C MET A 4 1.47 11.89 28.66
N HIS A 5 1.08 13.15 28.44
CA HIS A 5 0.24 13.50 27.28
C HIS A 5 1.00 13.36 25.98
N LEU A 6 2.31 13.63 25.99
CA LEU A 6 3.19 13.47 24.83
C LEU A 6 3.33 11.99 24.43
N LEU A 7 3.51 11.10 25.42
CA LEU A 7 3.58 9.65 25.19
C LEU A 7 2.26 9.07 24.69
N LEU A 8 1.12 9.54 25.23
CA LEU A 8 -0.21 9.16 24.77
C LEU A 8 -0.46 9.58 23.32
N LEU A 9 -0.10 10.81 22.96
CA LEU A 9 -0.22 11.31 21.59
C LEU A 9 0.70 10.54 20.62
N LEU A 10 1.94 10.26 21.03
CA LEU A 10 2.86 9.43 20.24
C LEU A 10 2.34 8.01 20.03
N GLY A 11 1.80 7.38 21.07
CA GLY A 11 1.18 6.06 20.97
C GLY A 11 0.03 6.06 19.96
N LEU A 12 -0.87 7.06 20.04
CA LEU A 12 -2.03 7.15 19.15
C LEU A 12 -1.63 7.29 17.66
N VAL A 13 -0.58 8.06 17.37
CA VAL A 13 -0.07 8.26 16.00
C VAL A 13 0.54 6.98 15.42
N VAL A 14 1.22 6.18 16.24
CA VAL A 14 1.80 4.90 15.81
C VAL A 14 0.71 3.87 15.49
N PHE A 15 -0.37 3.80 16.28
CA PHE A 15 -1.49 2.90 15.99
C PHE A 15 -2.31 3.31 14.75
N ALA A 16 -2.46 4.61 14.49
CA ALA A 16 -3.17 5.11 13.32
C ALA A 16 -2.42 4.82 12.00
N THR A 17 -1.09 4.79 12.04
CA THR A 17 -0.25 4.54 10.84
C THR A 17 -0.04 3.05 10.54
N ALA A 18 -0.29 2.16 11.51
CA ALA A 18 -0.22 0.72 11.30
C ALA A 18 -1.36 0.18 10.41
N ASN A 19 -2.43 0.95 10.20
CA ASN A 19 -3.63 0.54 9.47
C ASN A 19 -3.85 1.35 8.17
N VAL A 20 -2.77 1.77 7.49
CA VAL A 20 -2.87 2.54 6.23
C VAL A 20 -3.50 1.72 5.09
N TRP A 21 -3.59 0.40 5.26
CA TRP A 21 -4.05 -0.53 4.23
C TRP A 21 -5.29 -1.29 4.67
N GLY A 22 -6.27 -1.39 3.77
CA GLY A 22 -7.48 -2.17 3.98
C GLY A 22 -7.19 -3.67 4.17
N PRO A 23 -8.15 -4.44 4.70
CA PRO A 23 -7.96 -5.87 4.97
C PRO A 23 -7.58 -6.67 3.72
N GLU A 24 -8.07 -6.31 2.54
CA GLU A 24 -7.70 -6.98 1.29
C GLU A 24 -6.21 -6.85 0.93
N TYR A 25 -5.53 -5.83 1.46
CA TYR A 25 -4.11 -5.63 1.23
C TYR A 25 -3.21 -6.50 2.13
N HIS A 26 -3.72 -6.94 3.29
CA HIS A 26 -2.94 -7.80 4.18
C HIS A 26 -2.58 -9.14 3.54
N GLU A 27 -3.40 -9.64 2.60
CA GLU A 27 -3.08 -10.86 1.85
C GLU A 27 -1.81 -10.72 0.99
N HIS A 28 -1.47 -9.50 0.59
CA HIS A 28 -0.26 -9.20 -0.16
C HIS A 28 0.99 -9.05 0.71
N GLY A 29 0.85 -9.00 2.05
CA GLY A 29 1.91 -9.16 3.05
C GLY A 29 3.29 -8.63 2.64
N HIS A 30 4.24 -9.53 2.42
CA HIS A 30 5.63 -9.21 2.10
C HIS A 30 5.85 -8.38 0.82
N CYS A 31 4.85 -8.35 -0.07
CA CYS A 31 4.88 -7.54 -1.28
C CYS A 31 4.33 -6.14 -1.08
N LEU A 32 3.55 -5.90 -0.02
CA LEU A 32 2.80 -4.65 0.13
C LEU A 32 3.73 -3.46 0.30
N ASP A 33 3.85 -2.66 -0.77
CA ASP A 33 4.68 -1.46 -0.84
C ASP A 33 4.15 -0.51 -1.93
N THR A 34 4.67 0.70 -1.98
CA THR A 34 4.42 1.65 -3.07
C THR A 34 5.39 1.44 -4.23
N CYS A 35 4.95 1.71 -5.47
CA CYS A 35 5.80 1.59 -6.65
C CYS A 35 5.50 2.64 -7.71
N ARG A 36 6.43 2.75 -8.68
CA ARG A 36 6.28 3.55 -9.90
C ARG A 36 6.08 2.62 -11.11
N PRO A 37 4.87 2.57 -11.71
CA PRO A 37 4.56 1.61 -12.76
C PRO A 37 5.46 1.70 -13.99
N ASP A 38 5.88 2.92 -14.36
CA ASP A 38 6.69 3.18 -15.56
C ASP A 38 8.20 3.26 -15.27
N ALA A 39 8.63 3.01 -14.03
CA ALA A 39 10.04 3.01 -13.67
C ALA A 39 10.67 1.63 -13.82
N CYS A 40 11.96 1.60 -14.19
CA CYS A 40 12.78 0.39 -14.24
C CYS A 40 14.05 0.59 -13.38
N PRO A 41 14.13 0.00 -12.17
CA PRO A 41 13.13 -0.86 -11.53
C PRO A 41 11.93 -0.07 -10.99
N SER A 42 10.77 -0.74 -10.88
CA SER A 42 9.52 -0.13 -10.39
C SER A 42 9.53 0.17 -8.89
N GLY A 43 10.49 -0.40 -8.16
CA GLY A 43 10.62 -0.33 -6.71
C GLY A 43 10.09 -1.56 -5.97
N CYS A 44 9.44 -2.50 -6.65
CA CYS A 44 8.96 -3.73 -6.02
C CYS A 44 10.08 -4.74 -5.75
N ARG A 45 9.94 -5.48 -4.66
CA ARG A 45 10.79 -6.62 -4.32
C ARG A 45 10.62 -7.77 -5.32
N GLY A 46 11.62 -8.64 -5.42
CA GLY A 46 11.57 -9.82 -6.29
C GLY A 46 10.35 -10.70 -6.00
N GLY A 47 9.64 -11.11 -7.06
CA GLY A 47 8.41 -11.90 -6.96
C GLY A 47 7.13 -11.08 -6.76
N CYS A 48 7.23 -9.76 -6.60
CA CYS A 48 6.08 -8.86 -6.48
C CYS A 48 5.86 -8.08 -7.78
N LEU A 49 4.60 -7.74 -8.10
CA LEU A 49 4.26 -6.96 -9.28
C LEU A 49 3.72 -5.58 -8.90
N CYS A 50 4.11 -4.57 -9.68
CA CYS A 50 3.61 -3.20 -9.52
C CYS A 50 2.28 -3.05 -10.28
N TYR A 51 1.19 -2.80 -9.56
CA TYR A 51 -0.12 -2.52 -10.14
C TYR A 51 -0.38 -1.02 -10.09
N ARG A 52 -0.65 -0.41 -11.24
CA ARG A 52 -0.95 1.02 -11.38
C ARG A 52 -2.26 1.37 -10.69
N ARG A 53 -2.26 2.46 -9.93
CA ARG A 53 -3.49 3.04 -9.37
C ARG A 53 -4.29 3.75 -10.45
N PHE A 54 -5.62 3.66 -10.37
CA PHE A 54 -6.49 4.38 -11.29
C PHE A 54 -6.51 5.88 -11.03
N ASP A 55 -6.53 6.27 -9.76
CA ASP A 55 -6.62 7.66 -9.31
C ASP A 55 -5.28 8.42 -9.37
N TYR A 56 -4.15 7.71 -9.37
CA TYR A 56 -2.81 8.26 -9.49
C TYR A 56 -1.97 7.43 -10.47
N PRO A 57 -2.07 7.64 -11.79
CA PRO A 57 -1.53 6.72 -12.81
C PRO A 57 0.00 6.58 -12.81
N ASN A 58 0.72 7.58 -12.27
CA ASN A 58 2.18 7.52 -12.13
C ASN A 58 2.64 6.78 -10.86
N HIS A 59 1.70 6.25 -10.08
CA HIS A 59 1.93 5.54 -8.84
C HIS A 59 1.17 4.21 -8.84
N GLY A 60 1.66 3.28 -8.05
CA GLY A 60 1.08 1.95 -7.94
C GLY A 60 1.37 1.33 -6.58
N TYR A 61 0.87 0.11 -6.42
CA TYR A 61 1.20 -0.73 -5.27
C TYR A 61 1.83 -2.04 -5.72
N CYS A 62 2.84 -2.46 -4.99
CA CYS A 62 3.44 -3.78 -5.11
C CYS A 62 2.49 -4.79 -4.46
N LEU A 63 2.04 -5.77 -5.25
CA LEU A 63 1.12 -6.80 -4.80
C LEU A 63 1.68 -8.17 -5.17
N SER A 64 1.40 -9.17 -4.33
CA SER A 64 1.74 -10.55 -4.65
C SER A 64 0.91 -11.04 -5.86
N PRO A 65 1.54 -11.60 -6.91
CA PRO A 65 0.84 -12.12 -8.09
C PRO A 65 0.03 -13.39 -7.78
N SER A 66 0.28 -14.06 -6.65
CA SER A 66 -0.43 -15.27 -6.24
C SER A 66 -1.71 -15.00 -5.45
N ARG A 67 -2.08 -13.73 -5.27
CA ARG A 67 -3.24 -13.30 -4.48
C ARG A 67 -4.22 -12.54 -5.36
N ALA A 68 -5.49 -12.58 -4.97
CA ALA A 68 -6.52 -11.80 -5.63
C ALA A 68 -6.17 -10.31 -5.51
N ILE A 69 -6.03 -9.63 -6.65
CA ILE A 69 -5.87 -8.17 -6.66
C ILE A 69 -7.16 -7.54 -6.11
N PRO A 70 -7.07 -6.50 -5.27
CA PRO A 70 -8.23 -5.78 -4.77
C PRO A 70 -9.15 -5.25 -5.88
N ASP A 71 -10.46 -5.29 -5.66
CA ASP A 71 -11.44 -5.01 -6.72
C ASP A 71 -11.37 -3.57 -7.26
N HIS A 72 -10.98 -2.59 -6.44
CA HIS A 72 -10.77 -1.21 -6.89
C HIS A 72 -9.59 -1.05 -7.86
N PHE A 73 -8.66 -2.02 -7.93
CA PHE A 73 -7.65 -2.10 -8.99
C PHE A 73 -8.16 -2.82 -10.24
N ARG A 74 -9.16 -3.68 -10.14
CA ARG A 74 -9.67 -4.48 -11.28
C ARG A 74 -10.50 -3.67 -12.28
N ASN A 75 -10.90 -2.45 -11.92
CA ASN A 75 -11.66 -1.54 -12.79
C ASN A 75 -10.78 -0.49 -13.49
N LEU A 76 -9.46 -0.72 -13.59
CA LEU A 76 -8.57 0.09 -14.42
C LEU A 76 -9.06 0.13 -15.87
N GLY A 77 -9.53 1.28 -16.34
CA GLY A 77 -9.92 1.49 -17.74
C GLY A 77 -11.33 1.02 -18.12
N LYS A 78 -12.21 0.73 -17.15
CA LYS A 78 -13.65 0.59 -17.44
C LYS A 78 -14.28 1.98 -17.45
N TYR A 79 -14.46 2.50 -18.66
CA TYR A 79 -15.28 3.67 -18.96
C TYR A 79 -16.76 3.31 -18.92
#